data_AF-A0A365ZUX0-F1
#
_entry.id   AF-A0A365ZUX0-F1
#
_cell.length_a   1.000
_cell.length_b   1.000
_cell.length_c   1.000
_cell.angle_alpha   90.00
_cell.angle_beta   90.00
_cell.angle_gamma   90.00
#
_symmetry.space_group_name_H-M   'P 1'
#
loop_
_entity.id
_entity.type
_entity.pdbx_description
1 polymer ?
#
loop_
_entity_poly.entity_id
_entity_poly.type
_entity_poly.pdbx_seq_one_letter_code
_entity_poly.pdbx_strand_id
1 'polypeptide(L)'
;MSSEEPEETRVDAEAPEREPGGPEPRASSGPPRWLLFGSAAFAIAAVVVAAVFGAMWWVAAADDNADVAAAREDVVRVAGQAVTAFTEVDHENLDEYFNRQKSLVTEDLKTQISSAEQTYRKAISDAKTKVVSTVQDVAVEELNEREGVASALATVSTKVTRGQEQGTKTLRLEVQLKRVDDNGEQVWKVSQIGDVPVAATTQ
;
A
#
# COMPACT_ATOMS: atom_id res chain seq x y z
N MET A 1 92.31 57.27 8.66
CA MET A 1 91.40 57.40 7.50
C MET A 1 90.01 57.16 8.03
N SER A 2 89.44 58.12 8.75
CA SER A 2 88.83 59.37 8.21
C SER A 2 87.52 59.02 7.52
N SER A 3 86.37 59.58 7.81
CA SER A 3 85.80 60.55 8.79
C SER A 3 84.28 60.32 8.61
N GLU A 4 83.30 60.69 9.44
CA GLU A 4 83.08 61.91 10.22
C GLU A 4 81.78 61.65 11.04
N GLU A 5 81.76 62.18 12.26
CA GLU A 5 80.68 62.36 13.26
C GLU A 5 79.49 63.25 12.79
N PRO A 6 78.50 63.69 13.63
CA PRO A 6 78.18 63.43 15.06
C PRO A 6 76.68 63.09 15.33
N GLU A 7 76.26 62.59 16.51
CA GLU A 7 75.70 63.35 17.68
C GLU A 7 74.88 64.61 17.29
N GLU A 8 73.69 64.93 17.82
CA GLU A 8 73.14 64.83 19.16
C GLU A 8 71.64 65.24 19.11
N THR A 9 70.88 64.97 20.17
CA THR A 9 69.81 65.80 20.78
C THR A 9 68.57 64.99 21.12
N ARG A 10 68.50 64.64 22.41
CA ARG A 10 67.31 64.23 23.15
C ARG A 10 66.45 65.47 23.39
N VAL A 11 65.17 65.43 23.06
CA VAL A 11 64.15 66.30 23.66
C VAL A 11 63.00 65.42 24.12
N ASP A 12 62.92 65.24 25.43
CA ASP A 12 61.74 64.77 26.14
C ASP A 12 60.63 65.82 26.01
N ALA A 13 59.42 65.39 25.65
CA ALA A 13 58.21 66.21 25.81
C ALA A 13 56.97 65.31 25.93
N GLU A 14 56.56 65.14 27.18
CA GLU A 14 55.17 65.28 27.66
C GLU A 14 54.09 64.34 27.10
N ALA A 15 53.70 63.37 27.93
CA ALA A 15 52.39 62.76 27.87
C ALA A 15 51.31 63.74 28.35
N PRO A 16 50.14 63.83 27.71
CA PRO A 16 48.96 64.32 28.39
C PRO A 16 48.12 63.15 28.90
N GLU A 17 47.71 63.30 30.16
CA GLU A 17 46.71 62.49 30.83
C GLU A 17 45.32 62.61 30.17
N ARG A 18 44.48 61.64 30.53
CA ARG A 18 43.21 61.21 29.90
C ARG A 18 42.09 62.26 29.91
N GLU A 19 41.18 62.15 28.93
CA GLU A 19 39.76 62.43 29.13
C GLU A 19 38.86 61.25 28.68
N PRO A 20 37.71 61.00 29.35
CA PRO A 20 36.87 59.82 29.16
C PRO A 20 35.79 60.07 28.09
N GLY A 21 35.93 59.45 26.92
CA GLY A 21 35.04 59.66 25.79
C GLY A 21 34.18 58.46 25.41
N GLY A 22 32.97 58.37 25.97
CA GLY A 22 31.73 57.86 25.34
C GLY A 22 31.61 56.35 25.00
N PRO A 23 30.39 55.77 25.06
CA PRO A 23 30.17 54.42 24.57
C PRO A 23 30.35 54.41 23.04
N GLU A 24 31.35 53.68 22.55
CA GLU A 24 31.51 53.45 21.13
C GLU A 24 30.23 52.81 20.56
N PRO A 25 29.61 53.39 19.51
CA PRO A 25 28.48 52.77 18.87
C PRO A 25 29.02 51.51 18.17
N ARG A 26 28.63 50.32 18.67
CA ARG A 26 28.84 49.08 17.92
C ARG A 26 28.11 49.24 16.60
N ALA A 27 28.85 49.51 15.53
CA ALA A 27 28.33 49.46 14.18
C ALA A 27 27.82 48.03 13.96
N SER A 28 26.51 47.84 14.04
CA SER A 28 25.87 46.61 13.61
C SER A 28 26.00 46.56 12.08
N SER A 29 27.06 45.90 11.60
CA SER A 29 27.21 45.58 10.19
C SER A 29 26.09 44.61 9.80
N GLY A 30 24.98 45.16 9.32
CA GLY A 30 23.90 44.37 8.73
C GLY A 30 24.43 43.56 7.55
N PRO A 31 23.84 42.39 7.25
CA PRO A 31 24.32 41.54 6.17
C PRO A 31 24.31 42.33 4.84
N PRO A 32 25.37 42.19 4.01
CA PRO A 32 25.49 42.95 2.77
C PRO A 32 24.27 42.71 1.87
N ARG A 33 23.76 43.79 1.26
CA ARG A 33 22.50 43.79 0.49
C ARG A 33 22.44 42.73 -0.61
N TRP A 34 23.58 42.28 -1.16
CA TRP A 34 23.61 41.14 -2.10
C TRP A 34 23.06 39.87 -1.46
N LEU A 35 23.43 39.57 -0.20
CA LEU A 35 22.99 38.34 0.47
C LEU A 35 21.48 38.35 0.66
N LEU A 36 20.89 39.53 0.89
CA LEU A 36 19.43 39.69 0.92
C LEU A 36 18.80 39.38 -0.44
N PHE A 37 19.35 39.90 -1.55
CA PHE A 37 18.84 39.59 -2.89
C PHE A 37 19.03 38.12 -3.30
N GLY A 38 20.17 37.51 -2.95
CA GLY A 38 20.43 36.09 -3.18
C GLY A 38 19.49 35.18 -2.38
N SER A 39 19.24 35.52 -1.11
CA SER A 39 18.30 34.77 -0.27
C SER A 39 16.85 34.90 -0.73
N ALA A 40 16.45 36.09 -1.21
CA ALA A 40 15.13 36.30 -1.80
C ALA A 40 14.92 35.50 -3.09
N ALA A 41 15.91 35.49 -3.98
CA ALA A 41 15.86 34.70 -5.22
C ALA A 41 15.78 33.19 -4.91
N PHE A 42 16.55 32.72 -3.92
CA PHE A 42 16.50 31.33 -3.48
C PHE A 42 15.16 30.95 -2.85
N ALA A 43 14.58 31.83 -2.02
CA ALA A 43 13.27 31.61 -1.42
C ALA A 43 12.16 31.49 -2.49
N ILE A 44 12.20 32.34 -3.51
CA ILE A 44 11.25 32.27 -4.65
C ILE A 44 11.44 30.96 -5.40
N ALA A 45 12.68 30.57 -5.72
CA ALA A 45 12.96 29.30 -6.38
C ALA A 45 12.45 28.10 -5.56
N ALA A 46 12.66 28.12 -4.23
CA ALA A 46 12.16 27.07 -3.35
C ALA A 46 10.62 26.99 -3.34
N VAL A 47 9.92 28.14 -3.34
CA VAL A 47 8.45 28.18 -3.43
C VAL A 47 7.95 27.65 -4.76
N VAL A 48 8.61 27.99 -5.87
CA VAL A 48 8.26 27.47 -7.21
C VAL A 48 8.45 25.95 -7.26
N VAL A 49 9.57 25.44 -6.76
CA VAL A 49 9.83 24.00 -6.67
C VAL A 49 8.76 23.34 -5.80
N ALA A 50 8.46 23.87 -4.61
CA ALA A 50 7.44 23.32 -3.73
C ALA A 50 6.04 23.33 -4.37
N ALA A 51 5.69 24.37 -5.13
CA ALA A 51 4.42 24.43 -5.85
C ALA A 51 4.35 23.39 -6.99
N VAL A 52 5.44 23.20 -7.74
CA VAL A 52 5.52 22.19 -8.80
C VAL A 52 5.44 20.78 -8.22
N PHE A 53 6.25 20.48 -7.21
CA PHE A 53 6.22 19.17 -6.55
C PHE A 53 4.90 18.92 -5.82
N GLY A 54 4.31 19.95 -5.21
CA GLY A 54 3.00 19.88 -4.58
C GLY A 54 1.88 19.60 -5.59
N ALA A 55 1.90 20.26 -6.75
CA ALA A 55 0.97 20.00 -7.84
C ALA A 55 1.17 18.59 -8.44
N MET A 56 2.43 18.19 -8.65
CA MET A 56 2.76 16.85 -9.16
C MET A 56 2.31 15.76 -8.20
N TRP A 57 2.54 15.95 -6.89
CA TRP A 57 2.04 15.06 -5.85
C TRP A 57 0.51 15.01 -5.83
N TRP A 58 -0.17 16.17 -5.89
CA TRP A 58 -1.62 16.23 -5.88
C TRP A 58 -2.24 15.49 -7.06
N VAL A 59 -1.69 15.69 -8.27
CA VAL A 59 -2.16 15.01 -9.48
C VAL A 59 -1.92 13.50 -9.39
N ALA A 60 -0.70 13.08 -9.02
CA ALA A 60 -0.38 11.67 -8.86
C ALA A 60 -1.20 11.00 -7.74
N ALA A 61 -1.50 11.73 -6.67
CA ALA A 61 -2.28 11.21 -5.56
C ALA A 61 -3.78 11.15 -5.84
N ALA A 62 -4.29 11.93 -6.78
CA ALA A 62 -5.72 12.05 -7.06
C ALA A 62 -6.22 11.09 -8.15
N ASP A 63 -5.42 10.83 -9.19
CA ASP A 63 -5.88 10.06 -10.36
C ASP A 63 -5.70 8.55 -10.15
N ASP A 64 -4.47 8.07 -9.90
CA ASP A 64 -4.19 6.63 -9.85
C ASP A 64 -4.65 5.96 -8.54
N ASN A 65 -4.67 6.69 -7.41
CA ASN A 65 -4.99 6.07 -6.12
C ASN A 65 -6.47 5.75 -5.96
N ALA A 66 -7.37 6.53 -6.56
CA ALA A 66 -8.81 6.31 -6.44
C ALA A 66 -9.24 5.04 -7.18
N ASP A 67 -8.73 4.87 -8.41
CA ASP A 67 -9.04 3.70 -9.25
C ASP A 67 -8.40 2.43 -8.69
N VAL A 68 -7.14 2.48 -8.22
CA VAL A 68 -6.47 1.35 -7.56
C VAL A 68 -7.19 0.96 -6.26
N ALA A 69 -7.65 1.94 -5.47
CA ALA A 69 -8.40 1.66 -4.25
C ALA A 69 -9.74 0.98 -4.55
N ALA A 70 -10.49 1.47 -5.54
CA ALA A 70 -11.74 0.86 -5.99
C ALA A 70 -11.51 -0.57 -6.52
N ALA A 71 -10.48 -0.77 -7.34
CA ALA A 71 -10.12 -2.09 -7.85
C ALA A 71 -9.76 -3.06 -6.71
N ARG A 72 -9.05 -2.57 -5.68
CA ARG A 72 -8.73 -3.37 -4.49
C ARG A 72 -9.97 -3.76 -3.71
N GLU A 73 -10.90 -2.83 -3.51
CA GLU A 73 -12.19 -3.10 -2.83
C GLU A 73 -13.02 -4.14 -3.60
N ASP A 74 -13.04 -4.05 -4.93
CA ASP A 74 -13.70 -5.02 -5.78
C ASP A 74 -13.09 -6.41 -5.67
N VAL A 75 -11.76 -6.51 -5.67
CA VAL A 75 -11.06 -7.78 -5.46
C VAL A 75 -11.39 -8.37 -4.10
N VAL A 76 -11.36 -7.58 -3.02
CA VAL A 76 -11.74 -8.04 -1.67
C VAL A 76 -13.17 -8.57 -1.66
N ARG A 77 -14.10 -7.83 -2.26
CA ARG A 77 -15.52 -8.21 -2.35
C ARG A 77 -15.71 -9.51 -3.10
N VAL A 78 -15.12 -9.65 -4.30
CA VAL A 78 -15.26 -10.85 -5.14
C VAL A 78 -14.57 -12.05 -4.49
N ALA A 79 -13.38 -11.87 -3.90
CA ALA A 79 -12.68 -12.93 -3.19
C ALA A 79 -13.48 -13.42 -1.97
N GLY A 80 -14.06 -12.51 -1.17
CA GLY A 80 -14.92 -12.87 -0.05
C GLY A 80 -16.18 -13.64 -0.48
N GLN A 81 -16.83 -13.20 -1.57
CA GLN A 81 -17.97 -13.92 -2.15
C GLN A 81 -17.57 -15.32 -2.63
N ALA A 82 -16.42 -15.44 -3.30
CA ALA A 82 -15.90 -16.72 -3.76
C ALA A 82 -15.59 -17.66 -2.59
N VAL A 83 -14.93 -17.19 -1.55
CA VAL A 83 -14.61 -18.01 -0.37
C VAL A 83 -15.88 -18.60 0.24
N THR A 84 -16.93 -17.79 0.42
CA THR A 84 -18.23 -18.29 0.88
C THR A 84 -18.81 -19.28 -0.12
N ALA A 85 -18.82 -18.97 -1.42
CA ALA A 85 -19.37 -19.84 -2.45
C ALA A 85 -18.70 -21.22 -2.54
N PHE A 86 -17.39 -21.29 -2.27
CA PHE A 86 -16.59 -22.51 -2.33
C PHE A 86 -16.57 -23.32 -1.02
N THR A 87 -16.89 -22.71 0.12
CA THR A 87 -16.78 -23.37 1.43
C THR A 87 -18.12 -23.63 2.11
N GLU A 88 -19.09 -22.76 1.92
CA GLU A 88 -20.44 -22.95 2.43
C GLU A 88 -21.11 -24.02 1.57
N VAL A 89 -21.78 -25.00 2.18
CA VAL A 89 -22.48 -26.05 1.43
C VAL A 89 -23.70 -26.51 2.20
N ASP A 90 -24.78 -26.77 1.48
CA ASP A 90 -25.94 -27.46 2.03
C ASP A 90 -26.29 -28.64 1.12
N HIS A 91 -26.24 -29.84 1.67
CA HIS A 91 -26.60 -31.06 0.94
C HIS A 91 -28.03 -31.06 0.40
N GLU A 92 -28.94 -30.25 0.97
CA GLU A 92 -30.32 -30.10 0.48
C GLU A 92 -30.41 -29.19 -0.75
N ASN A 93 -29.44 -28.28 -0.94
CA ASN A 93 -29.45 -27.24 -1.98
C ASN A 93 -28.15 -27.24 -2.80
N LEU A 94 -27.79 -28.40 -3.37
CA LEU A 94 -26.56 -28.53 -4.15
C LEU A 94 -26.58 -27.75 -5.47
N ASP A 95 -27.74 -27.55 -6.09
CA ASP A 95 -27.85 -26.76 -7.32
C ASP A 95 -27.43 -25.32 -7.09
N GLU A 96 -27.90 -24.73 -5.99
CA GLU A 96 -27.50 -23.39 -5.59
C GLU A 96 -25.98 -23.32 -5.33
N TYR A 97 -25.40 -24.34 -4.72
CA TYR A 97 -23.95 -24.44 -4.46
C TYR A 97 -23.09 -24.41 -5.71
N PHE A 98 -23.42 -25.22 -6.72
CA PHE A 98 -22.63 -25.20 -7.96
C PHE A 98 -22.92 -23.95 -8.80
N ASN A 99 -24.16 -23.44 -8.80
CA ASN A 99 -24.51 -22.25 -9.55
C ASN A 99 -23.79 -20.99 -9.02
N ARG A 100 -23.72 -20.80 -7.70
CA ARG A 100 -22.99 -19.67 -7.12
C ARG A 100 -21.52 -19.69 -7.51
N GLN A 101 -20.87 -20.86 -7.46
CA GLN A 101 -19.47 -20.98 -7.86
C GLN A 101 -19.28 -20.64 -9.33
N LYS A 102 -20.07 -21.26 -10.21
CA LYS A 102 -19.98 -21.06 -11.66
C LYS A 102 -20.22 -19.62 -12.10
N SER A 103 -20.98 -18.84 -11.32
CA SER A 103 -21.23 -17.42 -11.60
C SER A 103 -20.03 -16.50 -11.31
N LEU A 104 -19.14 -16.93 -10.40
CA LEU A 104 -18.03 -16.13 -9.88
C LEU A 104 -16.68 -16.45 -10.52
N VAL A 105 -16.60 -17.53 -11.31
CA VAL A 105 -15.34 -18.06 -11.86
C VAL A 105 -15.17 -17.73 -13.33
N THR A 106 -13.94 -17.86 -13.82
CA THR A 106 -13.65 -17.84 -15.26
C THR A 106 -14.21 -19.08 -15.96
N GLU A 107 -14.38 -19.02 -17.29
CA GLU A 107 -14.95 -20.14 -18.05
C GLU A 107 -14.10 -21.43 -17.97
N ASP A 108 -12.78 -21.29 -17.88
CA ASP A 108 -11.86 -22.41 -17.68
C ASP A 108 -12.14 -23.14 -16.37
N LEU A 109 -12.25 -22.40 -15.25
CA LEU A 109 -12.52 -22.98 -13.94
C LEU A 109 -13.97 -23.48 -13.85
N LYS A 110 -14.93 -22.81 -14.50
CA LYS A 110 -16.31 -23.27 -14.63
C LYS A 110 -16.41 -24.63 -15.31
N THR A 111 -15.58 -24.87 -16.33
CA THR A 111 -15.51 -26.16 -17.03
C THR A 111 -14.97 -27.25 -16.11
N GLN A 112 -13.93 -26.95 -15.32
CA GLN A 112 -13.38 -27.88 -14.32
C GLN A 112 -14.39 -28.21 -13.21
N ILE A 113 -15.12 -27.22 -12.72
CA ILE A 113 -16.19 -27.43 -11.74
C ILE A 113 -17.28 -28.33 -12.33
N SER A 114 -17.71 -28.04 -13.55
CA SER A 114 -18.79 -28.79 -14.22
C SER A 114 -18.39 -30.25 -14.49
N SER A 115 -17.12 -30.52 -14.79
CA SER A 115 -16.64 -31.90 -15.00
C SER A 115 -16.57 -32.72 -13.70
N ALA A 116 -16.27 -32.07 -12.56
CA ALA A 116 -16.18 -32.73 -11.27
C ALA A 116 -17.51 -32.72 -10.47
N GLU A 117 -18.49 -31.93 -10.90
CA GLU A 117 -19.73 -31.65 -10.17
C GLU A 117 -20.50 -32.90 -9.78
N GLN A 118 -20.72 -33.84 -10.70
CA GLN A 118 -21.51 -35.04 -10.40
C GLN A 118 -20.88 -35.89 -9.29
N THR A 119 -19.54 -36.01 -9.30
CA THR A 119 -18.77 -36.72 -8.27
C THR A 119 -18.89 -36.01 -6.93
N TYR A 120 -18.73 -34.69 -6.89
CA TYR A 120 -18.86 -33.91 -5.66
C TYR A 120 -20.28 -33.92 -5.11
N ARG A 121 -21.31 -33.81 -5.96
CA ARG A 121 -22.72 -33.91 -5.56
C ARG A 121 -23.00 -35.20 -4.82
N LYS A 122 -22.53 -36.32 -5.37
CA LYS A 122 -22.66 -37.64 -4.74
C LYS A 122 -21.97 -37.66 -3.38
N ALA A 123 -20.72 -37.21 -3.29
CA ALA A 123 -19.96 -37.20 -2.05
C ALA A 123 -20.61 -36.32 -0.95
N ILE A 124 -21.10 -35.13 -1.29
CA ILE A 124 -21.74 -34.21 -0.34
C ILE A 124 -23.08 -34.78 0.14
N SER A 125 -23.88 -35.33 -0.78
CA SER A 125 -25.19 -35.91 -0.48
C SER A 125 -25.07 -37.18 0.38
N ASP A 126 -24.17 -38.10 0.02
CA ASP A 126 -23.90 -39.33 0.78
C ASP A 126 -23.43 -38.99 2.20
N ALA A 127 -22.61 -37.94 2.32
CA ALA A 127 -22.13 -37.46 3.61
C ALA A 127 -23.15 -36.62 4.38
N LYS A 128 -24.29 -36.20 3.80
CA LYS A 128 -25.27 -35.28 4.43
C LYS A 128 -24.63 -34.07 5.10
N THR A 129 -23.68 -33.45 4.40
CA THR A 129 -22.84 -32.40 4.97
C THR A 129 -23.51 -31.03 4.80
N LYS A 130 -23.58 -30.28 5.90
CA LYS A 130 -23.92 -28.86 5.91
C LYS A 130 -22.77 -28.08 6.51
N VAL A 131 -22.25 -27.10 5.77
CA VAL A 131 -21.19 -26.21 6.22
C VAL A 131 -21.73 -24.80 6.20
N VAL A 132 -21.60 -24.10 7.31
CA VAL A 132 -21.82 -22.64 7.37
C VAL A 132 -20.46 -21.99 7.43
N SER A 133 -20.23 -21.01 6.57
CA SER A 133 -18.96 -20.30 6.50
C SER A 133 -19.08 -18.90 7.06
N THR A 134 -18.03 -18.44 7.72
CA THR A 134 -17.90 -17.07 8.20
C THR A 134 -16.54 -16.55 7.76
N VAL A 135 -16.56 -15.61 6.81
CA VAL A 135 -15.34 -14.94 6.35
C VAL A 135 -14.84 -14.05 7.47
N GLN A 136 -13.64 -14.34 7.94
CA GLN A 136 -13.01 -13.63 9.06
C GLN A 136 -12.20 -12.44 8.56
N ASP A 137 -11.47 -12.65 7.47
CA ASP A 137 -10.62 -11.63 6.87
C ASP A 137 -10.34 -11.95 5.40
N VAL A 138 -10.12 -10.90 4.60
CA VAL A 138 -9.74 -10.97 3.19
C VAL A 138 -8.74 -9.85 2.91
N ALA A 139 -7.53 -10.21 2.49
CA ALA A 139 -6.46 -9.28 2.18
C ALA A 139 -5.98 -9.50 0.74
N VAL A 140 -5.86 -8.41 -0.03
CA VAL A 140 -5.24 -8.45 -1.36
C VAL A 140 -3.73 -8.53 -1.22
N GLU A 141 -3.12 -9.54 -1.83
CA GLU A 141 -1.68 -9.77 -1.86
C GLU A 141 -1.05 -9.08 -3.08
N GLU A 142 -1.66 -9.27 -4.25
CA GLU A 142 -1.22 -8.67 -5.51
C GLU A 142 -2.42 -8.09 -6.28
N LEU A 143 -2.21 -6.93 -6.89
CA LEU A 143 -3.15 -6.32 -7.82
C LEU A 143 -2.35 -5.68 -8.96
N ASN A 144 -2.52 -6.24 -10.16
CA ASN A 144 -1.95 -5.70 -11.39
C ASN A 144 -3.08 -5.37 -12.36
N GLU A 145 -3.47 -4.10 -12.39
CA GLU A 145 -4.56 -3.63 -13.24
C GLU A 145 -4.24 -3.67 -14.73
N ARG A 146 -2.96 -3.55 -15.10
CA ARG A 146 -2.52 -3.59 -16.50
C ARG A 146 -2.63 -4.98 -17.09
N GLU A 147 -2.25 -6.00 -16.32
CA GLU A 147 -2.38 -7.40 -16.71
C GLU A 147 -3.78 -7.97 -16.41
N GLY A 148 -4.59 -7.26 -15.63
CA GLY A 148 -5.92 -7.70 -15.23
C GLY A 148 -5.87 -8.93 -14.33
N VAL A 149 -4.87 -9.02 -13.45
CA VAL A 149 -4.69 -10.13 -12.51
C VAL A 149 -4.62 -9.62 -11.08
N ALA A 150 -5.15 -10.41 -10.14
CA ALA A 150 -5.06 -10.12 -8.72
C ALA A 150 -5.01 -11.42 -7.90
N SER A 151 -4.42 -11.35 -6.71
CA SER A 151 -4.45 -12.42 -5.72
C SER A 151 -4.88 -11.88 -4.37
N ALA A 152 -5.63 -12.69 -3.63
CA ALA A 152 -6.09 -12.37 -2.29
C ALA A 152 -6.00 -13.60 -1.39
N LEU A 153 -5.62 -13.36 -0.14
CA LEU A 153 -5.64 -14.33 0.93
C LEU A 153 -6.89 -14.11 1.79
N ALA A 154 -7.63 -15.17 2.04
CA ALA A 154 -8.82 -15.15 2.87
C ALA A 154 -8.71 -16.13 4.02
N THR A 155 -9.20 -15.73 5.19
CA THR A 155 -9.38 -16.62 6.34
C THR A 155 -10.87 -16.83 6.57
N VAL A 156 -11.29 -18.09 6.66
CA VAL A 156 -12.70 -18.46 6.86
C VAL A 156 -12.82 -19.45 8.00
N SER A 157 -13.80 -19.22 8.88
CA SER A 157 -14.23 -20.20 9.87
C SER A 157 -15.41 -20.98 9.31
N THR A 158 -15.32 -22.31 9.34
CA THR A 158 -16.36 -23.21 8.84
C THR A 158 -16.93 -24.03 9.98
N LYS A 159 -18.26 -24.02 10.12
CA LYS A 159 -18.98 -24.90 11.02
C LYS A 159 -19.57 -26.04 10.21
N VAL A 160 -18.96 -27.21 10.33
CA VAL A 160 -19.34 -28.43 9.61
C VAL A 160 -20.30 -29.23 10.48
N THR A 161 -21.44 -29.60 9.91
CA THR A 161 -22.46 -30.46 10.51
C THR A 161 -22.67 -31.68 9.61
N ARG A 162 -22.57 -32.87 10.22
CA ARG A 162 -22.76 -34.16 9.55
C ARG A 162 -23.58 -35.08 10.45
N GLY A 163 -24.90 -35.06 10.30
CA GLY A 163 -25.78 -35.81 11.19
C GLY A 163 -25.61 -35.35 12.65
N GLN A 164 -25.11 -36.24 13.52
CA GLN A 164 -24.83 -35.92 14.93
C GLN A 164 -23.42 -35.34 15.16
N GLU A 165 -22.53 -35.43 14.17
CA GLU A 165 -21.18 -34.89 14.28
C GLU A 165 -21.18 -33.40 13.92
N GLN A 166 -20.53 -32.60 14.77
CA GLN A 166 -20.35 -31.16 14.53
C GLN A 166 -18.92 -30.76 14.89
N GLY A 167 -18.34 -29.88 14.08
CA GLY A 167 -17.00 -29.36 14.31
C GLY A 167 -16.82 -27.99 13.68
N THR A 168 -15.89 -27.22 14.23
CA THR A 168 -15.46 -25.95 13.63
C THR A 168 -14.03 -26.10 13.14
N LYS A 169 -13.74 -25.55 11.97
CA LYS A 169 -12.39 -25.49 11.40
C LYS A 169 -12.11 -24.08 10.91
N THR A 170 -10.84 -23.72 10.84
CA THR A 170 -10.39 -22.49 10.19
C THR A 170 -9.59 -22.87 8.97
N LEU A 171 -9.93 -22.30 7.83
CA LEU A 171 -9.24 -22.48 6.56
C LEU A 171 -8.59 -21.16 6.14
N ARG A 172 -7.47 -21.26 5.44
CA ARG A 172 -6.79 -20.15 4.79
C ARG A 172 -6.73 -20.45 3.30
N LEU A 173 -7.34 -19.59 2.51
CA LEU A 173 -7.55 -19.81 1.09
C LEU A 173 -6.85 -18.71 0.30
N GLU A 174 -6.10 -19.10 -0.71
CA GLU A 174 -5.62 -18.20 -1.75
C GLU A 174 -6.66 -18.17 -2.86
N VAL A 175 -7.04 -16.97 -3.28
CA VAL A 175 -7.96 -16.70 -4.38
C VAL A 175 -7.21 -15.91 -5.43
N GLN A 176 -7.11 -16.46 -6.63
CA GLN A 176 -6.55 -15.78 -7.80
C GLN A 176 -7.70 -15.33 -8.69
N LEU A 177 -7.64 -14.07 -9.12
CA LEU A 177 -8.67 -13.43 -9.92
C LEU A 177 -8.07 -12.92 -11.24
N LYS A 178 -8.90 -12.94 -12.27
CA LYS A 178 -8.62 -12.35 -13.57
C LYS A 178 -9.78 -11.44 -13.99
N ARG A 179 -9.47 -10.30 -14.59
CA ARG A 179 -10.46 -9.50 -15.31
C ARG A 179 -10.87 -10.25 -16.57
N VAL A 180 -12.17 -10.35 -16.79
CA VAL A 180 -12.76 -10.87 -18.01
C VAL A 180 -13.79 -9.87 -18.53
N ASP A 181 -13.98 -9.88 -19.84
CA ASP A 181 -15.09 -9.17 -20.45
C ASP A 181 -16.37 -9.98 -20.23
N ASP A 182 -17.33 -9.38 -19.53
CA ASP A 182 -18.67 -9.93 -19.31
C ASP A 182 -19.67 -8.89 -19.84
N ASN A 183 -20.16 -9.10 -21.06
CA ASN A 183 -21.09 -8.21 -21.76
C ASN A 183 -20.57 -6.77 -21.96
N GLY A 184 -19.27 -6.61 -22.23
CA GLY A 184 -18.64 -5.30 -22.44
C GLY A 184 -18.23 -4.57 -21.14
N GLU A 185 -18.44 -5.20 -19.98
CA GLU A 185 -17.91 -4.72 -18.70
C GLU A 185 -16.73 -5.60 -18.26
N GLN A 186 -15.67 -4.96 -17.76
CA GLN A 186 -14.52 -5.66 -17.21
C GLN A 186 -14.81 -6.05 -15.76
N VAL A 187 -15.00 -7.34 -15.53
CA VAL A 187 -15.36 -7.88 -14.21
C VAL A 187 -14.29 -8.83 -13.69
N TRP A 188 -14.02 -8.76 -12.39
CA TRP A 188 -13.17 -9.74 -11.72
C TRP A 188 -13.89 -11.08 -11.58
N LYS A 189 -13.26 -12.16 -12.06
CA LYS A 189 -13.70 -13.53 -11.85
C LYS A 189 -12.56 -14.34 -11.26
N VAL A 190 -12.90 -15.35 -10.47
CA VAL A 190 -11.93 -16.26 -9.87
C VAL A 190 -11.39 -17.21 -10.94
N SER A 191 -10.08 -17.19 -11.15
CA SER A 191 -9.39 -18.12 -12.02
C SER A 191 -8.90 -19.37 -11.28
N GLN A 192 -8.59 -19.23 -9.99
CA GLN A 192 -8.12 -20.33 -9.15
C GLN A 192 -8.44 -20.05 -7.68
N ILE A 193 -8.75 -21.09 -6.91
CA ILE A 193 -8.91 -21.02 -5.47
C ILE A 193 -8.37 -22.30 -4.84
N GLY A 194 -7.66 -22.20 -3.72
CA GLY A 194 -7.10 -23.36 -3.06
C GLY A 194 -6.64 -23.08 -1.63
N ASP A 195 -6.40 -24.14 -0.87
CA ASP A 195 -5.82 -24.06 0.46
C ASP A 195 -4.37 -23.57 0.39
N VAL A 196 -4.01 -22.64 1.28
CA VAL A 196 -2.60 -22.27 1.47
C VAL A 196 -1.93 -23.34 2.32
N PRO A 197 -0.92 -24.06 1.79
CA PRO A 197 -0.23 -25.07 2.56
C PRO A 197 0.49 -24.41 3.74
N VAL A 198 0.25 -24.92 4.95
CA VAL A 198 1.14 -24.63 6.08
C VAL A 198 2.44 -25.36 5.81
N ALA A 199 3.54 -24.61 5.64
CA ALA A 199 4.85 -25.23 5.62
C ALA A 199 5.00 -25.99 6.95
N ALA A 200 5.02 -27.32 6.90
CA ALA A 200 5.44 -28.11 8.03
C ALA A 200 6.91 -27.75 8.27
N THR A 201 7.19 -26.95 9.29
CA THR A 201 8.53 -26.89 9.87
C THR A 201 8.83 -28.30 10.36
N THR A 202 9.54 -29.08 9.54
CA THR A 202 10.24 -30.28 9.97
C THR A 202 11.14 -29.86 11.13
N GLN A 203 10.77 -30.26 12.34
CA GLN A 203 11.65 -30.27 13.50
C GLN A 203 12.48 -31.55 13.48
#